data_AF-A0A0E9LS65-F1
#
_entry.id   AF-A0A0E9LS65-F1
#
_cell.length_a   1.000
_cell.length_b   1.000
_cell.length_c   1.000
_cell.angle_alpha   90.00
_cell.angle_beta   90.00
_cell.angle_gamma   90.00
#
_symmetry.space_group_name_H-M   'P 1'
#
loop_
_entity.id
_entity.type
_entity.pdbx_description
1 polymer ?
#
loop_
_entity_poly.entity_id
_entity_poly.type
_entity_poly.pdbx_seq_one_letter_code
_entity_poly.pdbx_strand_id
1 'polypeptide(L)' 'MPSDFHYDEMVKLLGYFEFREIKKGKTSGSRVKFMNPHGLPIMLHKPHPSGILKQYQLKQLKEVLGL' A
#
# COMPACT_ATOMS: atom_id res chain seq x y z
N MET A 1 8.51 -4.88 -12.63
CA MET A 1 8.44 -4.07 -11.41
C MET A 1 9.68 -4.36 -10.57
N PRO A 2 10.20 -3.41 -9.79
CA PRO A 2 11.34 -3.65 -8.90
C PRO A 2 11.09 -4.86 -7.98
N SER A 3 12.14 -5.64 -7.69
CA SER A 3 12.06 -6.85 -6.86
C SER A 3 12.24 -6.58 -5.37
N ASP A 4 12.68 -5.37 -5.02
CA ASP A 4 13.17 -4.94 -3.72
C ASP A 4 12.43 -3.68 -3.20
N PHE A 5 11.27 -3.36 -3.78
CA PHE A 5 10.49 -2.20 -3.37
C PHE A 5 9.91 -2.38 -1.97
N HIS A 6 10.33 -1.53 -1.05
CA HIS A 6 10.01 -1.62 0.37
C HIS A 6 8.65 -0.98 0.68
N TYR A 7 7.99 -1.47 1.73
CA TYR A 7 6.71 -0.95 2.20
C TYR A 7 6.77 0.56 2.49
N ASP A 8 7.86 1.06 3.04
CA ASP A 8 8.01 2.49 3.34
C ASP A 8 8.11 3.35 2.08
N GLU A 9 8.68 2.82 1.00
CA GLU A 9 8.70 3.48 -0.31
C GLU A 9 7.30 3.54 -0.90
N MET A 10 6.51 2.47 -0.75
CA MET A 10 5.10 2.47 -1.12
C MET A 10 4.31 3.52 -0.33
N VAL A 11 4.51 3.63 0.98
CA VAL A 11 3.83 4.63 1.81
C VAL A 11 4.13 6.05 1.33
N LYS A 12 5.41 6.35 1.03
CA LYS A 12 5.82 7.64 0.46
C LYS A 12 5.19 7.89 -0.91
N LEU A 13 5.25 6.89 -1.81
CA LEU A 13 4.63 6.96 -3.14
C LEU A 13 3.14 7.30 -3.03
N LEU A 14 2.40 6.55 -2.23
CA LEU A 14 0.97 6.76 -1.99
C LEU A 14 0.69 8.15 -1.40
N GLY A 15 1.58 8.67 -0.56
CA GLY A 15 1.50 10.04 -0.04
C GLY A 15 1.49 11.12 -1.12
N TYR A 16 2.23 10.94 -2.23
CA TYR A 16 2.20 11.87 -3.37
C TYR A 16 0.85 11.86 -4.11
N PHE A 17 0.09 10.76 -4.01
CA PHE A 17 -1.28 10.63 -4.55
C PHE A 17 -2.35 10.92 -3.49
N GLU A 18 -1.98 11.58 -2.39
CA GLU A 18 -2.86 11.97 -1.28
C GLU A 18 -3.54 10.79 -0.54
N PHE A 19 -3.05 9.57 -0.73
CA PHE A 19 -3.52 8.42 0.04
C PHE A 19 -2.99 8.47 1.47
N ARG A 20 -3.87 8.17 2.43
CA ARG A 20 -3.51 8.08 3.86
C ARG A 20 -3.90 6.72 4.43
N GLU A 21 -3.06 6.16 5.29
CA GLU A 21 -3.37 4.91 6.00
C GLU A 21 -4.55 5.13 6.96
N ILE A 22 -5.58 4.29 6.83
CA ILE A 22 -6.77 4.31 7.68
C ILE A 22 -6.56 3.32 8.82
N LYS A 23 -6.35 3.85 10.02
CA LYS A 23 -6.29 3.04 11.26
C LYS A 23 -7.71 2.68 11.68
N LYS A 24 -8.18 1.47 11.34
CA LYS A 24 -9.31 0.87 12.06
C LYS A 24 -8.77 0.29 13.36
N GLY A 25 -9.45 0.52 14.50
CA GLY A 25 -9.04 -0.04 15.79
C GLY A 25 -8.87 -1.57 15.76
N LYS A 26 -8.21 -2.15 16.77
CA LYS A 26 -7.91 -3.60 16.94
C LYS A 26 -7.92 -4.42 15.63
N THR A 27 -7.06 -4.09 14.68
CA THR A 27 -6.82 -4.96 13.52
C THR A 27 -5.87 -6.07 13.94
N SER A 28 -6.40 -7.27 14.12
CA SER A 28 -5.63 -8.48 14.51
C SER A 28 -4.73 -9.03 13.40
N GLY A 29 -4.28 -8.22 12.43
CA GLY A 29 -3.54 -8.73 11.27
C GLY A 29 -2.76 -7.69 10.48
N SER A 30 -1.91 -8.20 9.58
CA SER A 30 -1.03 -7.41 8.70
C SER A 30 -1.75 -6.60 7.62
N ARG A 31 -3.08 -6.63 7.56
CA ARG A 31 -3.86 -5.91 6.54
C ARG A 31 -3.85 -4.41 6.84
N VAL A 32 -3.51 -3.62 5.83
CA VAL A 32 -3.59 -2.15 5.87
C VAL A 32 -4.50 -1.64 4.77
N LYS A 33 -5.17 -0.53 5.06
CA LYS A 33 -6.03 0.18 4.12
C LYS A 33 -5.51 1.59 3.97
N PHE A 34 -5.39 2.05 2.74
CA PHE A 34 -5.18 3.45 2.38
C PHE A 34 -6.43 4.00 1.70
N MET A 35 -6.66 5.29 1.83
CA MET A 35 -7.77 5.98 1.17
C MET A 35 -7.32 7.39 0.77
N ASN A 36 -7.68 7.81 -0.45
CA ASN A 36 -7.49 9.18 -0.91
C ASN A 36 -8.72 10.05 -0.60
N PRO A 37 -8.68 11.39 -0.83
CA PRO A 37 -9.81 12.29 -0.58
C PRO A 37 -11.08 11.95 -1.40
N HIS A 38 -10.92 11.28 -2.54
CA HIS A 38 -12.02 10.84 -3.40
C HIS A 38 -12.66 9.52 -2.95
N GLY A 39 -12.20 8.93 -1.85
CA GLY A 39 -12.74 7.68 -1.31
C GLY A 39 -12.25 6.41 -2.01
N LEU A 40 -11.26 6.51 -2.92
CA LEU A 40 -10.64 5.36 -3.58
C LEU A 40 -9.82 4.56 -2.56
N PRO A 41 -10.13 3.27 -2.31
CA PRO A 41 -9.41 2.48 -1.33
C PRO A 41 -8.29 1.65 -1.97
N ILE A 42 -7.15 1.56 -1.28
CA ILE A 42 -6.12 0.56 -1.55
C ILE A 42 -6.02 -0.34 -0.32
N MET A 43 -6.11 -1.66 -0.50
CA MET A 43 -5.99 -2.63 0.60
C MET A 43 -4.90 -3.64 0.26
N LEU A 44 -3.94 -3.78 1.16
CA LEU A 44 -2.82 -4.71 1.00
C LEU A 44 -2.39 -5.31 2.33
N HIS A 45 -1.56 -6.34 2.26
CA HIS A 45 -0.91 -6.91 3.44
C HIS A 45 0.48 -6.28 3.62
N LYS A 46 0.77 -5.79 4.83
CA LYS A 46 2.12 -5.40 5.24
C LYS A 46 3.05 -6.59 5.03
N PRO A 47 4.14 -6.43 4.24
CA PRO A 47 5.11 -7.48 4.06
C PRO A 47 5.86 -7.74 5.35
N HIS A 48 6.01 -9.02 5.72
CA HIS A 48 6.74 -9.46 6.90
C HIS A 48 7.46 -10.79 6.57
N PRO A 49 8.71 -11.01 7.01
CA PRO A 49 9.54 -10.10 7.80
C PRO A 49 10.35 -9.08 6.99
N SER A 50 10.52 -9.29 5.69
CA SER A 50 11.49 -8.53 4.87
C SER A 50 11.11 -7.07 4.61
N GLY A 51 9.85 -6.69 4.76
CA GLY A 51 9.37 -5.37 4.38
C GLY A 51 9.22 -5.14 2.86
N ILE A 52 9.62 -6.12 2.03
CA ILE A 52 9.57 -6.07 0.56
C ILE A 52 8.17 -6.45 0.05
N LEU A 53 7.59 -5.61 -0.81
CA LEU A 53 6.30 -5.90 -1.43
C LEU A 53 6.39 -7.04 -2.45
N LYS A 54 5.37 -7.90 -2.44
CA LYS A 54 5.22 -8.94 -3.46
C LYS A 54 4.87 -8.29 -4.80
N GLN A 55 5.36 -8.87 -5.90
CA GLN A 55 5.15 -8.38 -7.26
C GLN A 55 3.68 -8.09 -7.59
N TYR A 56 2.74 -8.92 -7.11
CA TYR A 56 1.31 -8.68 -7.36
C TYR A 56 0.80 -7.40 -6.69
N GLN A 57 1.35 -7.01 -5.54
CA GLN A 57 0.97 -5.78 -4.85
C GLN A 57 1.43 -4.57 -5.66
N LEU A 58 2.63 -4.65 -6.24
CA LEU A 58 3.15 -3.60 -7.13
C LEU A 58 2.31 -3.46 -8.40
N LYS A 59 1.91 -4.58 -9.01
CA LYS A 59 1.00 -4.55 -10.17
C LYS A 59 -0.34 -3.90 -9.83
N GLN A 60 -0.95 -4.29 -8.71
CA GLN A 60 -2.19 -3.70 -8.22
C GLN A 60 -2.04 -2.18 -8.00
N LEU A 61 -0.96 -1.74 -7.37
CA LEU A 61 -0.70 -0.32 -7.15
C LEU A 61 -0.55 0.43 -8.47
N LYS A 62 0.17 -0.14 -9.43
CA LYS A 62 0.35 0.43 -10.76
C LYS A 62 -1.00 0.65 -11.46
N GLU A 63 -1.88 -0.36 -11.44
CA GLU A 63 -3.22 -0.29 -12.01
C GLU A 63 -4.09 0.77 -11.31
N VAL A 64 -4.09 0.80 -9.97
CA VAL A 64 -4.90 1.77 -9.21
C VAL A 64 -4.41 3.22 -9.39
N LEU A 65 -3.11 3.41 -9.50
CA LEU A 65 -2.50 4.74 -9.67
C LEU A 65 -2.44 5.19 -11.14
N GLY A 66 -2.79 4.33 -12.10
CA GLY A 66 -2.71 4.63 -13.53
C GLY A 66 -1.28 4.84 -14.05
N LEU A 67 -0.31 4.15 -13.45
CA LEU A 67 1.11 4.20 -13.81
C LEU A 67 1.47 3.15 -14.88
#